data_AF-A0A536LGP2-F1
#
_entry.id   AF-A0A536LGP2-F1
#
_cell.length_a   1.000
_cell.length_b   1.000
_cell.length_c   1.000
_cell.angle_alpha   90.00
_cell.angle_beta   90.00
_cell.angle_gamma   90.00
#
_symmetry.space_group_name_H-M   'P 1'
#
loop_
_entity.id
_entity.type
_entity.pdbx_description
1 polymer ?
#
loop_
_entity_poly.entity_id
_entity_poly.type
_entity_poly.pdbx_seq_one_letter_code
_entity_poly.pdbx_strand_id
1 'polypeptide(L)' 'MTESGAPVWTLVGKSDTWQVASVLQTTNNENLAMVEESVAFGVGKGREVIFDAEHFFDGYARDAEYAIEVCLSAARAGA' A
#
# COMPACT_ATOMS: atom_id res chain seq x y z
N MET A 1 -12.10 -10.27 1.47
CA MET A 1 -12.80 -9.02 1.05
C MET A 1 -13.80 -9.29 -0.08
N THR A 2 -13.47 -10.06 -1.11
CA THR A 2 -14.39 -10.37 -2.23
C THR A 2 -15.74 -10.95 -1.80
N GLU A 3 -15.76 -11.93 -0.91
CA GLU A 3 -16.98 -12.62 -0.48
C GLU A 3 -17.86 -11.78 0.45
N SER A 4 -17.32 -10.75 1.11
CA SER A 4 -18.12 -9.92 2.03
C SER A 4 -19.10 -9.00 1.29
N GLY A 5 -18.90 -8.79 -0.01
CA GLY A 5 -19.71 -7.86 -0.81
C GLY A 5 -19.53 -6.39 -0.45
N ALA A 6 -18.61 -6.05 0.45
CA ALA A 6 -18.37 -4.67 0.88
C ALA A 6 -17.99 -3.79 -0.34
N PRO A 7 -18.63 -2.61 -0.50
CA PRO A 7 -18.37 -1.75 -1.65
C PRO A 7 -17.03 -1.02 -1.55
N VAL A 8 -16.53 -0.80 -0.33
CA VAL A 8 -15.28 -0.08 -0.03
C VAL A 8 -14.31 -1.00 0.68
N TRP A 9 -13.06 -1.04 0.22
CA TRP A 9 -11.98 -1.88 0.74
C TRP A 9 -10.85 -1.01 1.25
N THR A 10 -10.58 -1.04 2.56
CA THR A 10 -9.38 -0.41 3.13
C THR A 10 -8.24 -1.42 3.13
N LEU A 11 -7.15 -1.10 2.45
CA LEU A 11 -5.92 -1.89 2.42
C LEU A 11 -4.84 -1.17 3.20
N VAL A 12 -4.20 -1.86 4.14
CA VAL A 12 -3.09 -1.31 4.93
C VAL A 12 -1.77 -1.76 4.30
N GLY A 13 -0.86 -0.82 4.06
CA GLY A 13 0.48 -1.10 3.54
C GLY A 13 1.56 -0.33 4.30
N LYS A 14 2.74 -0.94 4.45
CA LYS A 14 3.87 -0.32 5.16
C LYS A 14 4.53 0.77 4.31
N SER A 15 4.70 1.94 4.90
CA SER A 15 5.32 3.11 4.26
C SER A 15 6.67 3.50 4.88
N ASP A 16 7.28 2.60 5.64
CA ASP A 16 8.59 2.77 6.30
C ASP A 16 9.51 1.60 5.92
N THR A 17 10.73 1.92 5.47
CA THR A 17 11.70 0.91 4.98
C THR A 17 12.12 -0.07 6.07
N TRP A 18 12.16 0.35 7.34
CA TRP A 18 12.47 -0.55 8.46
C TRP A 18 11.33 -1.55 8.71
N GLN A 19 10.07 -1.11 8.67
CA GLN A 19 8.90 -1.99 8.75
C GLN A 19 8.85 -2.99 7.59
N VAL A 20 9.17 -2.54 6.37
CA VAL A 20 9.21 -3.42 5.20
C VAL A 20 10.25 -4.53 5.38
N ALA A 21 11.47 -4.19 5.77
CA ALA A 21 12.53 -5.17 5.97
C ALA A 21 12.32 -6.06 7.22
N SER A 22 11.81 -5.49 8.33
CA SER A 22 11.80 -6.15 9.63
C SER A 22 10.48 -6.85 9.95
N VAL A 23 9.36 -6.30 9.47
CA VAL A 23 8.00 -6.80 9.75
C VAL A 23 7.46 -7.58 8.55
N LEU A 24 7.55 -7.02 7.34
CA LEU A 24 7.11 -7.73 6.13
C LEU A 24 8.16 -8.74 5.61
N GLN A 25 9.42 -8.61 6.05
CA GLN A 25 10.54 -9.47 5.65
C GLN A 25 10.70 -9.58 4.12
N THR A 26 10.49 -8.45 3.44
CA THR A 26 10.54 -8.32 1.98
C THR A 26 11.37 -7.10 1.59
N THR A 27 11.59 -6.89 0.30
CA THR A 27 12.32 -5.74 -0.22
C THR A 27 11.38 -4.54 -0.48
N ASN A 28 11.96 -3.34 -0.54
CA ASN A 28 11.23 -2.12 -0.89
C ASN A 28 10.47 -2.24 -2.21
N ASN A 29 11.09 -2.82 -3.24
CA ASN A 29 10.49 -3.01 -4.56
C ASN A 29 9.34 -4.03 -4.54
N GLU A 30 9.50 -5.13 -3.82
CA GLU A 30 8.43 -6.11 -3.62
C GLU A 30 7.23 -5.48 -2.89
N ASN A 31 7.46 -4.66 -1.86
CA ASN A 31 6.38 -3.94 -1.19
C ASN A 31 5.66 -2.98 -2.14
N LEU A 32 6.39 -2.22 -2.98
CA LEU A 32 5.76 -1.33 -3.97
C LEU A 32 4.89 -2.09 -4.98
N ALA A 33 5.40 -3.22 -5.50
CA ALA A 33 4.64 -4.09 -6.39
C ALA A 33 3.41 -4.68 -5.69
N MET A 34 3.56 -5.16 -4.45
CA MET A 34 2.43 -5.67 -3.66
C MET A 34 1.34 -4.63 -3.44
N VAL A 35 1.72 -3.38 -3.15
CA VAL A 35 0.76 -2.27 -2.98
C VAL A 35 0.01 -2.02 -4.28
N GLU A 36 0.72 -1.87 -5.40
CA GLU A 36 0.13 -1.62 -6.72
C GLU A 36 -0.81 -2.75 -7.15
N GLU A 37 -0.36 -4.00 -7.06
CA GLU A 37 -1.13 -5.19 -7.44
C GLU A 37 -2.38 -5.38 -6.56
N SER A 38 -2.25 -5.16 -5.25
CA SER A 38 -3.37 -5.34 -4.31
C SER A 38 -4.46 -4.29 -4.51
N VAL A 39 -4.07 -3.03 -4.71
CA VAL A 39 -5.01 -1.95 -5.02
C VAL A 39 -5.67 -2.19 -6.38
N ALA A 40 -4.88 -2.49 -7.42
CA ALA A 40 -5.40 -2.76 -8.75
C ALA A 40 -6.37 -3.96 -8.77
N PHE A 41 -6.12 -4.98 -7.94
CA PHE A 41 -7.05 -6.10 -7.76
C PHE A 41 -8.40 -5.64 -7.20
N GLY A 42 -8.41 -4.81 -6.15
CA GLY A 42 -9.65 -4.28 -5.56
C GLY A 42 -10.43 -3.41 -6.55
N VAL A 43 -9.74 -2.47 -7.20
CA VAL A 43 -10.31 -1.60 -8.24
C VAL A 43 -10.86 -2.43 -9.40
N GLY A 44 -10.13 -3.45 -9.86
CA GLY A 44 -10.55 -4.37 -10.92
C GLY A 44 -11.78 -5.23 -10.55
N LYS A 45 -12.13 -5.34 -9.26
CA LYS A 45 -13.38 -5.94 -8.78
C LYS A 45 -14.53 -4.93 -8.66
N GLY A 46 -14.35 -3.70 -9.14
CA GLY A 46 -15.33 -2.62 -9.08
C GLY A 46 -15.53 -2.08 -7.66
N ARG A 47 -14.48 -2.12 -6.83
CA ARG A 47 -14.51 -1.65 -5.44
C ARG A 47 -13.83 -0.29 -5.36
N GLU A 48 -14.34 0.56 -4.48
CA GLU A 48 -13.60 1.73 -4.02
C GLU A 48 -12.52 1.23 -3.06
N VAL A 49 -11.26 1.58 -3.33
CA VAL A 49 -10.13 1.15 -2.50
C VAL A 49 -9.60 2.37 -1.76
N ILE A 50 -9.46 2.27 -0.44
CA ILE A 50 -8.77 3.26 0.39
C ILE A 50 -7.46 2.64 0.82
N PHE A 51 -6.35 3.30 0.54
CA PHE A 51 -5.04 2.86 1.00
C PHE A 51 -4.64 3.56 2.30
N ASP A 52 -4.36 2.78 3.34
CA ASP A 52 -3.81 3.25 4.60
C ASP A 52 -2.30 3.08 4.60
N ALA A 53 -1.60 4.21 4.47
CA ALA A 53 -0.14 4.32 4.46
C ALA A 53 0.42 4.21 5.89
N GLU A 54 0.47 2.99 6.42
CA GLU A 54 0.88 2.72 7.79
C GLU A 54 2.34 3.15 8.04
N HIS A 55 2.58 3.82 9.16
CA HIS A 55 3.88 4.41 9.52
C HIS A 55 4.41 5.46 8.53
N PHE A 56 3.54 6.12 7.76
CA PHE A 56 3.97 7.13 6.79
C PHE A 56 4.87 8.22 7.39
N PHE A 57 4.56 8.80 8.55
CA PHE A 57 5.38 9.90 9.09
C PHE A 57 6.76 9.43 9.57
N ASP A 58 6.85 8.27 10.21
CA ASP A 58 8.12 7.67 10.62
C ASP A 58 8.96 7.31 9.39
N GLY A 59 8.30 6.69 8.40
CA GLY A 59 8.89 6.32 7.12
C GLY A 59 9.36 7.53 6.34
N TYR A 60 8.57 8.60 6.30
CA TYR A 60 8.92 9.85 5.64
C TYR A 60 10.13 10.52 6.29
N ALA A 61 10.20 10.51 7.63
CA ALA A 61 11.35 11.04 8.35
C ALA A 61 12.63 10.22 8.09
N ARG A 62 12.50 8.93 7.80
CA ARG A 62 13.61 8.02 7.51
C ARG A 62 14.04 8.06 6.03
N ASP A 63 13.07 8.04 5.14
CA ASP A 63 13.20 8.00 3.69
C ASP A 63 11.92 8.57 3.05
N ALA A 64 11.93 9.89 2.81
CA ALA A 64 10.81 10.63 2.25
C ALA A 64 10.45 10.17 0.83
N GLU A 65 11.46 9.81 0.03
CA GLU A 65 11.26 9.36 -1.35
C GLU A 65 10.49 8.04 -1.37
N TYR A 66 10.91 7.07 -0.55
CA TYR A 66 10.23 5.80 -0.43
C TYR A 66 8.80 5.93 0.11
N ALA A 67 8.60 6.70 1.18
CA ALA A 67 7.28 6.88 1.78
C ALA A 67 6.29 7.53 0.80
N ILE A 68 6.74 8.52 0.02
CA ILE A 68 5.91 9.11 -1.05
C ILE A 68 5.65 8.07 -2.15
N GLU A 69 6.66 7.32 -2.56
CA GLU A 69 6.52 6.34 -3.65
C GLU A 69 5.52 5.23 -3.33
N VAL A 70 5.42 4.80 -2.07
CA VAL A 70 4.37 3.87 -1.61
C VAL A 70 2.97 4.45 -1.86
N CYS A 71 2.74 5.72 -1.48
CA CYS A 71 1.47 6.41 -1.74
C CYS A 71 1.22 6.58 -3.24
N LEU A 72 2.23 6.90 -4.03
CA LEU A 72 2.12 7.03 -5.48
C LEU A 72 1.80 5.69 -6.16
N SER A 73 2.36 4.57 -5.69
CA SER A 73 2.01 3.23 -6.19
C SER A 73 0.54 2.91 -5.94
N ALA A 74 0.02 3.20 -4.75
CA ALA A 74 -1.41 3.04 -4.48
C ALA A 74 -2.28 3.95 -5.37
N ALA A 75 -1.92 5.23 -5.49
CA ALA A 75 -2.66 6.18 -6.33
C ALA A 75 -2.65 5.80 -7.82
N ARG A 76 -1.51 5.33 -8.36
CA ARG A 76 -1.39 4.85 -9.74
C ARG A 76 -2.27 3.62 -10.00
N ALA A 77 -2.48 2.78 -9.00
CA ALA A 77 -3.35 1.61 -9.07
C ALA A 77 -4.85 1.94 -8.90
N GLY A 78 -5.20 3.18 -8.54
CA GLY A 78 -6.57 3.67 -8.47
C GLY A 78 -7.21 3.69 -7.08
N ALA A 79 -6.39 3.66 -6.01
CA ALA A 79 -6.84 4.08 -4.69
C ALA A 79 -7.03 5.60 -4.60
#